data_AF-A0A2D6NCD4-F1
#
_entry.id   AF-A0A2D6NCD4-F1
#
_cell.length_a   1.000
_cell.length_b   1.000
_cell.length_c   1.000
_cell.angle_alpha   90.00
_cell.angle_beta   90.00
_cell.angle_gamma   90.00
#
_symmetry.space_group_name_H-M   'P 1'
#
loop_
_entity.id
_entity.type
_entity.pdbx_description
1 polymer ?
#
loop_
_entity_poly.entity_id
_entity_poly.type
_entity_poly.pdbx_seq_one_letter_code
_entity_poly.pdbx_strand_id
1 'polypeptide(L)' 'MALKTFNIDAEIYGEFSKHCKEHGISMSKKVEKFIAEELGQIKLSPKRKQGDGFENKVAEERQEREIELSDDHPLSKYC' A
#
# COMPACT_ATOMS: atom_id res chain seq x y z
N MET A 1 10.05 -8.40 7.12
CA MET A 1 9.62 -7.67 5.90
C MET A 1 9.40 -6.20 6.27
N ALA A 2 9.82 -5.26 5.43
CA ALA A 2 9.58 -3.83 5.65
C ALA A 2 8.22 -3.43 5.08
N LEU A 3 7.50 -2.54 5.76
CA LEU A 3 6.26 -1.96 5.21
C LEU A 3 6.62 -1.11 3.98
N LYS A 4 5.96 -1.39 2.85
CA LYS A 4 6.09 -0.61 1.62
C LYS A 4 4.73 -0.01 1.31
N THR A 5 4.72 1.30 1.08
CA THR A 5 3.54 2.06 0.69
C THR A 5 3.75 2.60 -0.71
N PHE A 6 2.69 2.61 -1.49
CA PHE A 6 2.68 3.15 -2.85
C PHE A 6 1.29 3.70 -3.13
N ASN A 7 1.23 4.74 -3.96
CA ASN A 7 -0.03 5.36 -4.34
C ASN A 7 -0.66 4.51 -5.45
N ILE A 8 -1.92 4.13 -5.23
CA ILE A 8 -2.76 3.42 -6.19
C ILE A 8 -4.08 4.17 -6.25
N ASP A 9 -4.71 4.16 -7.42
CA ASP A 9 -6.08 4.59 -7.54
C ASP A 9 -7.02 3.80 -6.59
N ALA A 10 -7.96 4.52 -5.98
CA ALA A 10 -8.83 3.97 -4.94
C ALA A 10 -9.80 2.91 -5.49
N GLU A 11 -10.30 3.09 -6.72
CA GLU A 11 -11.24 2.16 -7.35
C GLU A 11 -10.51 0.84 -7.67
N ILE A 12 -9.33 0.95 -8.28
CA ILE A 12 -8.48 -0.20 -8.63
C ILE A 12 -8.08 -0.99 -7.38
N TYR A 13 -7.65 -0.30 -6.32
CA TYR A 13 -7.33 -0.95 -5.05
C TYR A 13 -8.54 -1.68 -4.46
N GLY A 14 -9.72 -1.05 -4.52
CA GLY A 14 -10.97 -1.61 -4.01
C GLY A 14 -11.33 -2.93 -4.69
N GLU A 15 -11.32 -2.95 -6.03
CA GLU A 15 -11.60 -4.15 -6.81
C GLU A 15 -10.60 -5.27 -6.54
N PHE A 16 -9.31 -4.95 -6.54
CA PHE A 16 -8.26 -5.92 -6.27
C PHE A 16 -8.33 -6.48 -4.83
N SER A 17 -8.69 -5.64 -3.86
CA SER A 17 -8.94 -6.03 -2.47
C SER A 17 -10.09 -6.99 -2.33
N LYS A 18 -11.21 -6.71 -3.00
CA LYS A 18 -12.35 -7.61 -3.02
C LYS A 18 -11.99 -8.97 -3.63
N HIS A 19 -11.32 -8.97 -4.79
CA HIS A 19 -10.85 -10.19 -5.44
C HIS A 19 -9.95 -11.04 -4.52
N CYS A 20 -8.95 -10.42 -3.86
CA CYS A 20 -8.07 -11.15 -2.96
C CYS A 20 -8.82 -11.78 -1.78
N LYS A 21 -9.82 -11.07 -1.22
CA LYS A 21 -10.67 -11.59 -0.13
C LYS A 21 -11.54 -12.77 -0.58
N GLU A 22 -12.18 -12.66 -1.74
CA GLU A 22 -13.04 -13.72 -2.30
C GLU A 22 -12.27 -15.02 -2.56
N HIS A 23 -11.00 -14.93 -2.94
CA HIS A 23 -10.15 -16.09 -3.18
C HIS A 23 -9.32 -16.54 -1.96
N GLY A 24 -9.46 -15.89 -0.80
CA GLY A 24 -8.68 -16.22 0.39
C GLY A 24 -7.16 -15.99 0.23
N ILE A 25 -6.77 -15.05 -0.63
CA ILE A 25 -5.37 -14.75 -0.93
C ILE A 25 -4.94 -13.50 -0.15
N SER A 26 -3.76 -13.58 0.48
CA SER A 26 -3.13 -12.40 1.08
C SER A 26 -2.76 -11.38 0.00
N MET A 27 -3.25 -10.15 0.18
CA MET A 27 -2.97 -8.99 -0.67
C MET A 27 -1.48 -8.83 -0.96
N SER A 28 -0.67 -8.75 0.10
CA SER A 28 0.78 -8.55 0.01
C SER A 28 1.47 -9.68 -0.77
N LYS A 29 1.01 -10.92 -0.60
CA LYS A 29 1.58 -12.09 -1.29
C LYS A 29 1.23 -12.11 -2.78
N LYS A 30 0.04 -11.62 -3.15
CA LYS A 30 -0.36 -11.47 -4.55
C LYS A 30 0.46 -10.39 -5.24
N VAL A 31 0.65 -9.24 -4.59
CA VAL A 31 1.49 -8.14 -5.09
C VAL A 31 2.96 -8.57 -5.23
N GLU A 32 3.49 -9.30 -4.24
CA GLU A 32 4.87 -9.80 -4.30
C GLU A 32 5.08 -10.76 -5.47
N LYS A 33 4.15 -11.70 -5.70
CA LYS A 33 4.19 -12.59 -6.86
C LYS A 33 4.14 -11.83 -8.18
N PHE A 34 3.21 -10.87 -8.30
CA PHE A 34 3.10 -10.02 -9.48
C PHE A 34 4.41 -9.30 -9.78
N ILE A 35 5.01 -8.64 -8.78
CA ILE A 35 6.30 -7.95 -8.96
C ILE A 35 7.41 -8.94 -9.36
N ALA A 36 7.45 -10.14 -8.78
CA ALA A 36 8.44 -11.15 -9.13
C ALA A 36 8.29 -11.64 -10.58
N GLU A 37 7.06 -11.85 -11.04
CA GLU A 37 6.74 -12.23 -12.42
C GLU A 37 7.15 -11.13 -13.41
N GLU A 38 6.80 -9.87 -13.11
CA GLU A 38 7.20 -8.71 -13.91
C GLU A 38 8.73 -8.54 -13.97
N LEU A 39 9.44 -8.74 -12.86
CA LEU A 39 10.91 -8.73 -12.84
C LEU A 39 11.52 -9.82 -13.71
N GLY A 40 10.87 -10.98 -13.81
CA GLY A 40 11.28 -12.04 -14.74
C GLY A 40 11.23 -11.57 -16.20
N GLN A 41 10.14 -10.90 -16.59
CA GLN A 41 9.94 -10.36 -17.93
C GLN A 41 10.91 -9.22 -18.26
N ILE A 42 11.15 -8.31 -17.31
CA ILE A 42 12.10 -7.19 -17.47
C ILE A 42 13.53 -7.70 -17.68
N LYS A 43 13.94 -8.76 -16.96
CA LYS A 43 15.29 -9.32 -17.10
C LYS A 43 15.52 -10.01 -18.45
N LEU A 44 14.47 -10.58 -19.03
CA LEU A 44 14.53 -11.27 -20.33
C LEU A 44 14.47 -10.31 -21.52
N SER A 45 13.95 -9.10 -21.32
CA SER A 45 13.83 -8.08 -22.37
C SER A 45 15.09 -7.20 -22.41
N PRO A 46 15.82 -7.09 -23.54
CA PRO A 46 16.93 -6.15 -23.64
C PRO A 46 16.40 -4.72 -23.47
N LYS A 47 16.98 -3.98 -22.52
CA LYS A 47 16.58 -2.61 -22.09
C LYS A 47 16.14 -1.73 -23.27
N ARG A 48 14.82 -1.52 -23.40
CA ARG A 48 14.31 -0.31 -24.06
C ARG A 48 14.53 0.83 -23.09
N LYS A 49 15.57 1.63 -23.32
CA LYS A 49 15.66 2.96 -22.71
C LYS A 49 14.56 3.82 -23.34
N GLN A 50 13.43 3.95 -22.67
CA GLN A 50 12.55 5.09 -22.84
C GLN A 50 12.26 5.59 -21.43
N GLY A 51 12.74 6.79 -21.15
CA GLY A 51 12.45 7.49 -19.92
C GLY A 51 11.09 8.16 -20.06
N ASP A 52 10.28 8.02 -19.03
CA ASP A 52 9.27 9.00 -18.67
C ASP A 52 9.44 9.26 -17.18
N GLY A 53 9.68 10.52 -16.86
CA GLY A 53 9.96 10.99 -15.51
C GLY A 53 8.74 10.81 -14.62
N PHE A 54 8.98 10.32 -13.41
CA PHE A 54 8.16 10.68 -12.27
C PHE A 54 9.11 11.28 -11.24
N GLU A 55 9.25 12.60 -11.27
CA GLU A 55 9.97 13.36 -10.25
C GLU A 55 9.29 13.10 -8.90
N ASN A 56 9.96 12.35 -8.03
CA ASN A 56 9.59 12.28 -6.62
C ASN A 56 9.96 13.60 -5.94
N LYS A 57 9.09 14.61 -6.06
CA LYS A 57 9.01 15.67 -5.05
C LYS A 57 8.18 15.13 -3.89
N VAL A 58 8.80 14.31 -3.03
CA VAL A 58 8.24 14.06 -1.70
C VAL A 58 8.59 15.31 -0.88
N ALA A 59 7.68 16.28 -0.92
CA ALA A 59 7.66 17.36 0.04
C ALA A 59 7.48 16.74 1.44
N GLU A 60 8.47 16.98 2.27
CA GLU A 60 8.48 16.67 3.69
C GLU A 60 7.45 17.59 4.38
N GLU A 61 6.24 17.10 4.61
CA GLU A 61 5.31 17.69 5.57
C GLU A 61 4.97 16.65 6.64
N ARG A 62 5.67 16.78 7.76
CA ARG A 62 5.41 16.11 9.04
C ARG A 62 4.64 17.10 9.91
N GLN A 63 3.73 16.55 10.75
CA GLN A 63 2.92 17.20 11.80
C GLN A 63 1.56 17.74 11.32
N GLU A 64 0.40 17.47 11.91
CA GLU A 64 -0.05 16.74 13.10
C GLU A 64 -1.53 16.40 12.84
N ARG A 65 -1.98 15.18 13.13
CA ARG A 65 -3.42 14.94 13.35
C ARG A 65 -3.57 14.45 14.78
N GLU A 66 -3.99 15.38 15.63
CA GLU A 66 -4.56 15.07 16.94
C GLU A 66 -5.68 14.05 16.74
N ILE A 67 -5.52 12.88 17.35
CA ILE A 67 -6.64 11.96 17.58
C ILE A 67 -7.23 12.44 18.90
N GLU A 68 -8.39 13.09 18.84
CA GLU A 68 -9.22 13.31 20.03
C GLU A 68 -9.59 11.93 20.60
N LEU A 69 -8.87 11.54 21.65
CA LEU A 69 -9.19 10.40 22.48
C LEU A 69 -10.41 10.82 23.33
N SER A 70 -11.61 10.51 22.87
CA SER A 70 -12.79 10.57 23.74
C SER A 70 -12.76 9.37 24.67
N ASP A 71 -12.22 9.61 25.86
CA ASP A 71 -12.30 8.72 27.02
C ASP A 71 -13.74 8.58 27.48
N ASP A 72 -14.40 7.48 27.11
CA ASP A 72 -15.58 6.99 27.83
C ASP A 72 -15.49 5.46 27.97
N HIS A 73 -14.59 5.02 28.84
CA HIS A 73 -14.53 3.62 29.29
C HIS A 73 -15.40 3.44 30.55
N PRO A 74 -16.37 2.51 30.55
CA PRO A 74 -17.51 2.47 31.48
C PRO A 74 -17.21 1.96 32.91
N LEU A 75 -16.01 2.19 33.46
CA LEU A 75 -15.58 1.64 34.77
C LEU A 75 -15.14 2.68 35.81
N SER A 76 -15.40 3.97 35.60
CA SER A 76 -15.05 5.05 36.55
C SER A 76 -15.93 5.14 37.83
N LYS A 77 -16.63 4.10 38.27
CA LYS A 77 -17.53 4.19 39.45
C LYS A 77 -17.12 3.39 40.69
N TYR A 78 -15.93 2.80 40.70
CA TYR A 78 -15.37 2.15 41.89
C TYR A 78 -14.22 2.95 42.54
N CYS A 79 -14.14 4.26 42.28
CA CYS A 79 -13.30 5.21 43.00
C CYS A 79 -14.18 6.32 43.60
#